data_AF-A0A9P6T5D9-F1
#
_entry.id   AF-A0A9P6T5D9-F1
#
_cell.length_a   1.000
_cell.length_b   1.000
_cell.length_c   1.000
_cell.angle_alpha   90.00
_cell.angle_beta   90.00
_cell.angle_gamma   90.00
#
_symmetry.space_group_name_H-M   'P 1'
#
loop_
_entity.id
_entity.type
_entity.pdbx_description
1 polymer ?
#
loop_
_entity_poly.entity_id
_entity_poly.type
_entity_poly.pdbx_seq_one_letter_code
_entity_poly.pdbx_strand_id
1 'polypeptide(L)'
;MVSKVASERPDLEASLPKSFGFGIGIEFRDSFLSLSPKCSRVLKSNMIFSLAVSFANIEDPFDSSKTYSLQLIDTISVGKSSSSILADGLKELKEVAFFFNDKPKNSSKSKASGSRATGKNKDVSPTKKNGSPRKSGAAIVTTSRKGRLRNDGKEIDNEATAKRKIHQKELSERRQEEGLAKFAEDDGTGRGSVVKQWKRFESFQRERDLPNSVSNLRITVEINKRSFILPINGFAVPFHINTLKSVVKQEEGEYTVLRFMFIAPGQITGKKEDTPFEDPNATFIRGLTYRSTDQEHMNDVHKQVTELKKAVLKREKDQAEKAEVVDQDQLIEFRSKRPVKMLDISVRPSFDGKRQAGDVEIHQNGLRYQSSLKSDHRIGTSYSSSRFNGFVGSK
;
A
#
# COMPACT_ATOMS: atom_id res chain seq x y z
N MET A 1 25.47 40.75 -17.54
CA MET A 1 24.20 40.76 -18.30
C MET A 1 23.61 42.16 -18.36
N VAL A 2 23.08 42.71 -17.25
CA VAL A 2 22.49 44.06 -17.20
C VAL A 2 23.35 45.13 -17.89
N SER A 3 24.63 45.29 -17.51
CA SER A 3 25.49 46.30 -18.14
C SER A 3 25.82 46.07 -19.62
N LYS A 4 25.58 44.86 -20.17
CA LYS A 4 25.71 44.58 -21.61
C LYS A 4 24.46 45.09 -22.36
N VAL A 5 23.28 44.94 -21.75
CA VAL A 5 22.03 45.54 -22.25
C VAL A 5 22.11 47.06 -22.16
N ALA A 6 22.57 47.61 -21.04
CA ALA A 6 22.79 49.06 -20.88
C ALA A 6 23.72 49.65 -21.97
N SER A 7 24.71 48.89 -22.47
CA SER A 7 25.62 49.34 -23.54
C SER A 7 25.11 49.10 -24.96
N GLU A 8 24.31 48.05 -25.21
CA GLU A 8 23.88 47.65 -26.57
C GLU A 8 22.42 48.01 -26.90
N ARG A 9 21.55 48.02 -25.89
CA ARG A 9 20.09 48.27 -25.94
C ARG A 9 19.60 48.90 -24.62
N PRO A 10 20.02 50.14 -24.29
CA PRO A 10 19.61 50.82 -23.05
C PRO A 10 18.09 51.01 -22.96
N ASP A 11 17.41 51.10 -24.10
CA ASP A 11 15.95 51.13 -24.23
C ASP A 11 15.26 49.89 -23.62
N LEU A 12 15.95 48.74 -23.56
CA LEU A 12 15.43 47.50 -23.00
C LEU A 12 15.92 47.22 -21.56
N GLU A 13 16.69 48.12 -20.94
CA GLU A 13 17.21 47.87 -19.58
C GLU A 13 16.08 47.79 -18.53
N ALA A 14 15.06 48.65 -18.65
CA ALA A 14 13.88 48.65 -17.78
C ALA A 14 13.01 47.38 -17.94
N SER A 15 13.09 46.69 -19.08
CA SER A 15 12.37 45.44 -19.38
C SER A 15 13.01 44.19 -18.75
N LEU A 16 14.17 44.30 -18.10
CA LEU A 16 14.92 43.14 -17.60
C LEU A 16 14.34 42.50 -16.32
N PRO A 17 14.41 41.17 -16.17
CA PRO A 17 14.02 40.47 -14.95
C PRO A 17 15.04 40.68 -13.82
N LYS A 18 14.57 40.57 -12.58
CA LYS A 18 15.40 40.66 -11.36
C LYS A 18 16.30 39.43 -11.11
N SER A 19 16.18 38.38 -11.94
CA SER A 19 17.01 37.16 -11.91
C SER A 19 16.99 36.50 -13.29
N PHE A 20 18.12 35.98 -13.75
CA PHE A 20 18.32 35.35 -15.06
C PHE A 20 18.21 33.82 -15.00
N GLY A 21 17.27 33.30 -14.19
CA GLY A 21 17.13 31.86 -13.90
C GLY A 21 17.73 31.44 -12.56
N PHE A 22 18.10 30.16 -12.44
CA PHE A 22 18.42 29.47 -11.17
C PHE A 22 19.13 28.12 -11.37
N GLY A 23 19.81 27.63 -10.33
CA GLY A 23 20.39 26.27 -10.31
C GLY A 23 19.33 25.17 -10.39
N ILE A 24 19.59 24.13 -11.19
CA ILE A 24 18.80 22.91 -11.30
C ILE A 24 19.63 21.74 -10.76
N GLY A 25 18.99 20.80 -10.06
CA GLY A 25 19.56 19.52 -9.69
C GLY A 25 18.46 18.49 -9.46
N ILE A 26 18.50 17.81 -8.31
CA ILE A 26 17.39 16.97 -7.82
C ILE A 26 16.15 17.83 -7.56
N GLU A 27 16.35 19.05 -7.04
CA GLU A 27 15.34 20.09 -7.03
C GLU A 27 15.29 20.80 -8.39
N PHE A 28 14.08 21.04 -8.91
CA PHE A 28 13.88 21.82 -10.14
C PHE A 28 14.41 23.26 -10.02
N ARG A 29 14.43 23.83 -8.81
CA ARG A 29 14.89 25.21 -8.56
C ARG A 29 15.52 25.33 -7.16
N ASP A 30 16.85 25.33 -7.12
CA ASP A 30 17.60 25.67 -5.90
C ASP A 30 17.44 27.17 -5.60
N SER A 31 16.83 27.48 -4.46
CA SER A 31 16.58 28.86 -4.02
C SER A 31 17.86 29.61 -3.59
N PHE A 32 18.93 28.90 -3.23
CA PHE A 32 20.24 29.46 -2.90
C PHE A 32 21.12 29.70 -4.14
N LEU A 33 20.74 29.18 -5.31
CA LEU A 33 21.43 29.36 -6.59
C LEU A 33 20.61 30.16 -7.63
N SER A 34 19.75 31.09 -7.18
CA SER A 34 19.05 32.03 -8.09
C SER A 34 20.04 33.00 -8.75
N LEU A 35 20.04 33.10 -10.08
CA LEU A 35 20.95 33.93 -10.88
C LEU A 35 20.58 35.43 -10.80
N SER A 36 20.71 36.01 -9.62
CA SER A 36 20.34 37.39 -9.28
C SER A 36 21.49 38.13 -8.58
N PRO A 37 21.47 39.47 -8.52
CA PRO A 37 22.50 40.26 -7.81
C PRO A 37 22.66 39.97 -6.31
N LYS A 38 21.76 39.17 -5.72
CA LYS A 38 21.81 38.75 -4.31
C LYS A 38 22.57 37.43 -4.09
N CYS A 39 22.98 36.73 -5.15
CA CYS A 39 23.69 35.46 -5.02
C CYS A 39 25.20 35.68 -4.82
N SER A 40 25.71 35.30 -3.65
CA SER A 40 27.13 35.34 -3.30
C SER A 40 27.88 34.02 -3.57
N ARG A 41 27.22 33.02 -4.17
CA ARG A 41 27.81 31.69 -4.39
C ARG A 41 28.64 31.66 -5.67
N VAL A 42 29.89 31.18 -5.54
CA VAL A 42 30.81 30.98 -6.67
C VAL A 42 30.39 29.76 -7.48
N LEU A 43 30.32 29.90 -8.80
CA LEU A 43 30.05 28.81 -9.74
C LEU A 43 31.15 27.74 -9.67
N LYS A 44 30.77 26.47 -9.82
CA LYS A 44 31.68 25.32 -9.82
C LYS A 44 31.43 24.46 -11.06
N SER A 45 32.48 23.77 -11.52
CA SER A 45 32.34 22.74 -12.55
C SER A 45 31.26 21.72 -12.14
N ASN A 46 30.50 21.25 -13.12
CA ASN A 46 29.41 20.28 -13.02
C ASN A 46 28.15 20.80 -12.31
N MET A 47 28.05 22.11 -12.01
CA MET A 47 26.76 22.73 -11.69
C MET A 47 25.90 22.89 -12.95
N ILE A 48 24.58 22.71 -12.80
CA ILE A 48 23.60 22.88 -13.88
C ILE A 48 22.66 24.04 -13.53
N PHE A 49 22.31 24.87 -14.51
CA PHE A 49 21.43 26.02 -14.36
C PHE A 49 20.37 26.08 -15.45
N SER A 50 19.17 26.51 -15.06
CA SER A 50 18.26 27.21 -15.98
C SER A 50 18.84 28.60 -16.20
N LEU A 51 19.29 28.90 -17.41
CA LEU A 51 19.63 30.26 -17.82
C LEU A 51 18.43 30.85 -18.58
N ALA A 52 17.75 31.81 -17.95
CA ALA A 52 16.58 32.46 -18.52
C ALA A 52 16.90 33.91 -18.90
N VAL A 53 16.85 34.19 -20.20
CA VAL A 53 16.98 35.53 -20.79
C VAL A 53 15.59 36.00 -21.16
N SER A 54 15.14 37.13 -20.63
CA SER A 54 13.83 37.68 -20.98
C SER A 54 13.79 39.20 -20.95
N PHE A 55 12.83 39.75 -21.68
CA PHE A 55 12.48 41.17 -21.70
C PHE A 55 10.96 41.26 -21.63
N ALA A 56 10.45 41.96 -20.61
CA ALA A 56 9.02 42.13 -20.36
C ALA A 56 8.52 43.52 -20.77
N ASN A 57 7.23 43.63 -21.08
CA ASN A 57 6.55 44.89 -21.38
C ASN A 57 7.22 45.72 -22.50
N ILE A 58 7.69 45.06 -23.56
CA ILE A 58 8.25 45.75 -24.73
C ILE A 58 7.08 46.32 -25.53
N GLU A 59 7.08 47.61 -25.86
CA GLU A 59 6.06 48.21 -26.74
C GLU A 59 6.17 47.63 -28.16
N ASP A 60 5.02 47.31 -28.77
CA ASP A 60 4.97 46.85 -30.16
C ASP A 60 5.26 48.02 -31.11
N PRO A 61 6.34 47.98 -31.92
CA PRO A 61 6.72 49.07 -32.81
C PRO A 61 5.70 49.33 -33.94
N PHE A 62 4.72 48.46 -34.12
CA PHE A 62 3.63 48.63 -35.08
C PHE A 62 2.29 49.03 -34.41
N ASP A 63 2.17 48.91 -33.09
CA ASP A 63 0.97 49.29 -32.33
C ASP A 63 1.31 49.63 -30.87
N SER A 64 1.55 50.91 -30.58
CA SER A 64 1.89 51.38 -29.23
C SER A 64 0.76 51.24 -28.19
N SER A 65 -0.41 50.69 -28.54
CA SER A 65 -1.42 50.25 -27.56
C SER A 65 -1.16 48.83 -27.03
N LYS A 66 -0.24 48.08 -27.66
CA LYS A 66 0.14 46.72 -27.31
C LYS A 66 1.55 46.67 -26.74
N THR A 67 1.77 45.71 -25.84
CA THR A 67 3.10 45.28 -25.40
C THR A 67 3.24 43.78 -25.56
N TYR A 68 4.45 43.33 -25.86
CA TYR A 68 4.82 41.91 -25.92
C TYR A 68 5.95 41.62 -24.92
N SER A 69 6.41 40.37 -24.90
CA SER A 69 7.54 39.95 -24.07
C SER A 69 8.30 38.85 -24.80
N LEU A 70 9.62 38.87 -24.69
CA LEU A 70 10.51 37.86 -25.27
C LEU A 70 11.14 37.05 -24.14
N GLN A 71 11.24 35.73 -24.31
CA GLN A 71 11.93 34.86 -23.38
C GLN A 71 12.61 33.70 -24.13
N LEU A 72 13.89 33.48 -23.81
CA LEU A 72 14.68 32.33 -24.20
C LEU A 72 15.19 31.67 -22.92
N ILE A 73 15.02 30.34 -22.80
CA ILE A 73 15.53 29.57 -21.67
C ILE A 73 16.33 28.41 -22.22
N ASP A 74 17.57 28.27 -21.75
CA ASP A 74 18.44 27.14 -22.04
C ASP A 74 18.90 26.48 -20.73
N THR A 75 19.03 25.15 -20.75
CA THR A 75 19.68 24.42 -19.65
C THR A 75 21.17 24.37 -19.93
N ILE A 76 21.99 24.89 -19.01
CA ILE A 76 23.45 24.94 -19.17
C ILE A 76 24.16 24.11 -18.10
N SER A 77 25.25 23.45 -18.48
CA SER A 77 26.22 22.83 -17.56
C SER A 77 27.48 23.67 -17.50
N VAL A 78 27.99 23.96 -16.31
CA VAL A 78 29.24 24.67 -16.08
C VAL A 78 30.40 23.70 -16.22
N GLY A 79 31.23 23.81 -17.26
CA GLY A 79 32.46 23.02 -17.39
C GLY A 79 33.64 23.64 -16.63
N LYS A 80 34.83 23.02 -16.75
CA LYS A 80 36.08 23.52 -16.14
C LYS A 80 36.64 24.79 -16.79
N SER A 81 36.39 24.96 -18.08
CA SER A 81 36.92 26.06 -18.92
C SER A 81 35.84 26.82 -19.69
N SER A 82 34.72 26.16 -19.98
CA SER A 82 33.59 26.67 -20.77
C SER A 82 32.31 25.95 -20.37
N SER A 83 31.17 26.64 -20.44
CA SER A 83 29.85 26.01 -20.25
C SER A 83 29.35 25.35 -21.53
N SER A 84 28.55 24.30 -21.39
CA SER A 84 27.85 23.62 -22.50
C SER A 84 26.33 23.75 -22.36
N ILE A 85 25.63 23.93 -23.47
CA ILE A 85 24.17 23.86 -23.50
C ILE A 85 23.76 22.37 -23.51
N LEU A 86 22.74 22.02 -22.73
CA LEU A 86 22.16 20.67 -22.62
C LEU A 86 20.79 20.54 -23.28
N ALA A 87 20.12 21.66 -23.57
CA ALA A 87 18.82 21.67 -24.22
C ALA A 87 18.98 21.81 -25.74
N ASP A 88 18.69 20.73 -26.45
CA ASP A 88 18.49 20.70 -27.89
C ASP A 88 17.03 21.03 -28.20
N GLY A 89 16.79 21.92 -29.17
CA GLY A 89 15.48 22.52 -29.40
C GLY A 89 15.50 23.70 -30.35
N LEU A 90 14.31 24.06 -30.84
CA LEU A 90 14.10 25.05 -31.91
C LEU A 90 14.60 26.44 -31.47
N LYS A 91 15.52 27.01 -32.25
CA LYS A 91 16.21 28.29 -31.94
C LYS A 91 16.26 29.23 -33.14
N GLU A 92 15.97 28.76 -34.35
CA GLU A 92 15.88 29.64 -35.52
C GLU A 92 14.49 30.27 -35.64
N LEU A 93 14.44 31.55 -36.02
CA LEU A 93 13.18 32.30 -36.16
C LEU A 93 12.17 31.61 -37.09
N LYS A 94 12.66 30.93 -38.14
CA LYS A 94 11.84 30.16 -39.11
C LYS A 94 11.07 28.98 -38.48
N GLU A 95 11.49 28.52 -37.31
CA GLU A 95 10.95 27.34 -36.62
C GLU A 95 9.91 27.71 -35.55
N VAL A 96 9.93 28.98 -35.10
CA VAL A 96 9.10 29.50 -34.01
C VAL A 96 8.12 30.60 -34.44
N ALA A 97 8.30 31.19 -35.63
CA ALA A 97 7.41 32.20 -36.19
C ALA A 97 6.31 31.57 -37.07
N PHE A 98 5.06 31.63 -36.62
CA PHE A 98 3.90 31.09 -37.34
C PHE A 98 3.03 32.20 -37.92
N PHE A 99 2.82 32.19 -39.23
CA PHE A 99 1.98 33.16 -39.94
C PHE A 99 0.58 32.59 -40.19
N PHE A 100 -0.40 33.02 -39.40
CA PHE A 100 -1.79 32.63 -39.57
C PHE A 100 -2.46 33.48 -40.65
N ASN A 101 -2.74 32.86 -41.80
CA ASN A 101 -3.53 33.47 -42.87
C ASN A 101 -5.02 33.47 -42.50
N ASP A 102 -5.45 34.47 -41.73
CA ASP A 102 -6.85 34.66 -41.31
C ASP A 102 -7.79 34.99 -42.49
N LYS A 103 -8.15 33.95 -43.24
CA LYS A 103 -9.36 33.94 -44.06
C LYS A 103 -10.55 33.63 -43.14
N PRO A 104 -11.48 34.56 -42.90
CA PRO A 104 -12.59 34.33 -41.98
C PRO A 104 -13.54 33.25 -42.52
N LYS A 105 -13.39 32.02 -42.05
CA LYS A 105 -14.36 30.95 -42.29
C LYS A 105 -15.56 31.16 -41.37
N ASN A 106 -16.70 31.46 -42.00
CA ASN A 106 -17.96 31.76 -41.32
C ASN A 106 -18.41 30.65 -40.37
N SER A 107 -19.08 31.07 -39.29
CA SER A 107 -19.48 30.22 -38.17
C SER A 107 -20.54 29.17 -38.52
N SER A 108 -20.41 27.97 -37.97
CA SER A 108 -21.52 27.01 -37.82
C SER A 108 -21.73 26.66 -36.33
N LYS A 109 -22.75 27.26 -35.70
CA LYS A 109 -23.16 26.92 -34.33
C LYS A 109 -23.98 25.62 -34.33
N SER A 110 -23.53 24.58 -33.61
CA SER A 110 -24.38 23.46 -33.19
C SER A 110 -24.99 23.75 -31.81
N LYS A 111 -26.21 23.26 -31.56
CA LYS A 111 -27.04 23.66 -30.40
C LYS A 111 -26.98 22.65 -29.27
N ALA A 112 -27.02 23.14 -28.03
CA ALA A 112 -27.32 22.31 -26.87
C ALA A 112 -28.79 21.85 -26.86
N SER A 113 -29.06 20.70 -26.24
CA SER A 113 -30.38 20.19 -25.89
C SER A 113 -30.41 19.86 -24.39
N GLY A 114 -31.58 19.99 -23.75
CA GLY A 114 -31.69 19.77 -22.29
C GLY A 114 -32.82 20.55 -21.64
N SER A 115 -34.07 20.19 -21.93
CA SER A 115 -35.24 20.77 -21.27
C SER A 115 -35.49 20.17 -19.89
N ARG A 116 -35.79 21.02 -18.89
CA ARG A 116 -36.68 20.66 -17.78
C ARG A 116 -37.26 21.90 -17.11
N ALA A 117 -38.51 21.79 -16.65
CA ALA A 117 -39.29 22.90 -16.12
C ALA A 117 -39.55 22.77 -14.60
N THR A 118 -39.89 23.91 -14.00
CA THR A 118 -40.76 24.14 -12.83
C THR A 118 -41.21 22.94 -11.97
N GLY A 119 -41.11 22.98 -10.63
CA GLY A 119 -40.58 24.04 -9.77
C GLY A 119 -40.93 23.90 -8.27
N LYS A 120 -40.76 25.02 -7.54
CA LYS A 120 -41.42 25.51 -6.29
C LYS A 120 -42.55 24.62 -5.69
N ASN A 121 -42.75 24.54 -4.35
CA ASN A 121 -42.10 25.18 -3.18
C ASN A 121 -42.62 24.55 -1.87
N LYS A 122 -41.80 24.55 -0.78
CA LYS A 122 -42.19 24.74 0.66
C LYS A 122 -43.20 23.73 1.28
N ASP A 123 -43.35 23.57 2.60
CA ASP A 123 -42.52 23.82 3.81
C ASP A 123 -43.11 22.99 4.98
N VAL A 124 -42.53 23.12 6.18
CA VAL A 124 -43.12 22.81 7.51
C VAL A 124 -43.04 21.35 8.01
N SER A 125 -42.63 21.23 9.27
CA SER A 125 -42.45 20.03 10.11
C SER A 125 -43.33 20.20 11.39
N PRO A 126 -43.04 19.66 12.59
CA PRO A 126 -42.51 18.37 13.05
C PRO A 126 -43.42 17.71 14.14
N THR A 127 -43.07 16.51 14.63
CA THR A 127 -43.33 16.07 16.05
C THR A 127 -42.36 14.91 16.38
N LYS A 128 -41.62 14.86 17.52
CA LYS A 128 -41.97 14.70 18.96
C LYS A 128 -42.65 13.35 19.26
N LYS A 129 -42.27 12.55 20.28
CA LYS A 129 -41.82 12.86 21.67
C LYS A 129 -40.94 11.74 22.29
N ASN A 130 -40.19 12.11 23.34
CA ASN A 130 -39.88 11.48 24.65
C ASN A 130 -39.89 9.93 24.84
N GLY A 131 -39.10 9.34 25.75
CA GLY A 131 -38.22 9.91 26.78
C GLY A 131 -37.50 8.86 27.65
N SER A 132 -36.76 9.30 28.68
CA SER A 132 -35.78 8.53 29.47
C SER A 132 -36.07 8.53 31.01
N PRO A 133 -35.12 8.30 31.96
CA PRO A 133 -34.76 6.95 32.47
C PRO A 133 -34.70 6.82 34.02
N ARG A 134 -34.48 5.60 34.55
CA ARG A 134 -33.90 5.27 35.90
C ARG A 134 -33.49 3.78 35.90
N LYS A 135 -32.37 3.26 36.44
CA LYS A 135 -31.29 3.65 37.39
C LYS A 135 -31.52 3.21 38.87
N SER A 136 -30.55 2.42 39.38
CA SER A 136 -30.31 1.93 40.78
C SER A 136 -31.38 1.03 41.44
N GLY A 137 -31.01 0.04 42.27
CA GLY A 137 -29.66 -0.48 42.58
C GLY A 137 -29.59 -1.47 43.76
N ALA A 138 -28.42 -2.13 43.90
CA ALA A 138 -27.82 -2.80 45.08
C ALA A 138 -28.64 -3.75 46.00
N ALA A 139 -28.14 -4.99 46.14
CA ALA A 139 -28.19 -5.77 47.38
C ALA A 139 -26.99 -6.74 47.46
N ILE A 140 -26.43 -6.96 48.65
CA ILE A 140 -25.30 -7.89 48.90
C ILE A 140 -25.76 -8.94 49.91
N VAL A 141 -25.54 -10.23 49.62
CA VAL A 141 -25.63 -11.30 50.62
C VAL A 141 -24.51 -12.32 50.40
N THR A 142 -23.67 -12.51 51.41
CA THR A 142 -22.70 -13.60 51.51
C THR A 142 -23.30 -14.82 52.21
N THR A 143 -22.97 -16.04 51.80
CA THR A 143 -22.93 -17.18 52.75
C THR A 143 -22.10 -18.35 52.22
N SER A 144 -21.23 -18.88 53.07
CA SER A 144 -20.39 -20.05 52.80
C SER A 144 -21.06 -21.33 53.29
N ARG A 145 -20.96 -22.44 52.55
CA ARG A 145 -21.15 -23.79 53.12
C ARG A 145 -20.05 -24.75 52.67
N LYS A 146 -19.66 -25.64 53.59
CA LYS A 146 -18.42 -26.41 53.58
C LYS A 146 -18.75 -27.89 53.79
N GLY A 147 -18.80 -28.67 52.71
CA GLY A 147 -19.02 -30.11 52.76
C GLY A 147 -17.75 -30.85 53.22
N ARG A 148 -17.87 -31.72 54.22
CA ARG A 148 -16.80 -32.64 54.67
C ARG A 148 -17.35 -34.05 54.61
N LEU A 149 -16.64 -34.97 53.98
CA LEU A 149 -16.79 -36.41 54.22
C LEU A 149 -15.40 -37.04 54.40
N ARG A 150 -15.28 -37.77 55.51
CA ARG A 150 -14.32 -38.84 55.77
C ARG A 150 -15.04 -40.16 55.42
N ASN A 151 -14.41 -41.29 55.12
CA ASN A 151 -12.99 -41.65 55.00
C ASN A 151 -12.91 -42.78 53.92
N ASP A 152 -12.00 -43.75 53.80
CA ASP A 152 -10.83 -44.22 54.56
C ASP A 152 -9.87 -45.01 53.62
N GLY A 153 -8.86 -45.67 54.19
CA GLY A 153 -8.64 -47.08 53.84
C GLY A 153 -7.66 -47.44 52.72
N LYS A 154 -6.43 -46.88 52.76
CA LYS A 154 -5.20 -47.62 52.40
C LYS A 154 -3.94 -46.84 52.77
N GLU A 155 -3.05 -47.45 53.52
CA GLU A 155 -1.68 -46.98 53.66
C GLU A 155 -0.96 -47.14 52.31
N ILE A 156 -0.47 -46.02 51.78
CA ILE A 156 0.34 -45.97 50.56
C ILE A 156 1.53 -45.09 50.92
N ASP A 157 2.72 -45.67 50.91
CA ASP A 157 4.00 -45.09 51.38
C ASP A 157 4.00 -43.56 51.49
N ASN A 158 4.02 -43.05 52.72
CA ASN A 158 4.20 -41.63 53.00
C ASN A 158 5.50 -41.10 52.34
N GLU A 159 6.51 -41.96 52.20
CA GLU A 159 7.75 -41.63 51.49
C GLU A 159 7.56 -41.56 49.96
N ALA A 160 6.83 -42.50 49.34
CA ALA A 160 6.60 -42.46 47.89
C ALA A 160 5.65 -41.32 47.49
N THR A 161 4.66 -41.01 48.33
CA THR A 161 3.77 -39.86 48.12
C THR A 161 4.50 -38.53 48.34
N ALA A 162 5.39 -38.44 49.34
CA ALA A 162 6.30 -37.30 49.50
C ALA A 162 7.23 -37.12 48.30
N LYS A 163 7.91 -38.18 47.84
CA LYS A 163 8.78 -38.18 46.64
C LYS A 163 8.02 -37.72 45.39
N ARG A 164 6.80 -38.22 45.16
CA ARG A 164 5.92 -37.75 44.06
C ARG A 164 5.56 -36.27 44.19
N LYS A 165 5.29 -35.77 45.40
CA LYS A 165 4.95 -34.36 45.65
C LYS A 165 6.14 -33.43 45.43
N ILE A 166 7.35 -33.85 45.85
CA ILE A 166 8.60 -33.11 45.60
C ILE A 166 8.87 -33.05 44.10
N HIS A 167 8.81 -34.19 43.40
CA HIS A 167 9.06 -34.23 41.95
C HIS A 167 7.98 -33.50 41.14
N GLN A 168 6.71 -33.49 41.56
CA GLN A 168 5.68 -32.63 40.96
C GLN A 168 5.95 -31.14 41.18
N LYS A 169 6.49 -30.75 42.34
CA LYS A 169 6.91 -29.36 42.61
C LYS A 169 8.07 -28.97 41.71
N GLU A 170 9.12 -29.79 41.64
CA GLU A 170 10.28 -29.64 40.74
C GLU A 170 9.85 -29.53 39.26
N LEU A 171 8.99 -30.43 38.78
CA LEU A 171 8.43 -30.35 37.42
C LEU A 171 7.57 -29.10 37.20
N SER A 172 6.88 -28.60 38.23
CA SER A 172 6.11 -27.35 38.13
C SER A 172 7.02 -26.12 38.11
N GLU A 173 8.09 -26.11 38.90
CA GLU A 173 9.07 -25.02 38.95
C GLU A 173 9.88 -24.96 37.66
N ARG A 174 10.36 -26.11 37.15
CA ARG A 174 10.98 -26.20 35.83
C ARG A 174 10.06 -25.76 34.70
N ARG A 175 8.77 -26.14 34.73
CA ARG A 175 7.78 -25.67 33.73
C ARG A 175 7.47 -24.17 33.89
N GLN A 176 7.57 -23.62 35.09
CA GLN A 176 7.42 -22.20 35.38
C GLN A 176 8.63 -21.41 34.85
N GLU A 177 9.86 -21.93 35.02
CA GLU A 177 11.09 -21.37 34.45
C GLU A 177 11.14 -21.48 32.92
N GLU A 178 10.83 -22.64 32.34
CA GLU A 178 10.72 -22.82 30.89
C GLU A 178 9.57 -21.99 30.28
N GLY A 179 8.59 -21.58 31.10
CA GLY A 179 7.58 -20.59 30.76
C GLY A 179 8.13 -19.16 30.82
N LEU A 180 8.71 -18.77 31.96
CA LEU A 180 9.32 -17.45 32.17
C LEU A 180 10.41 -17.15 31.14
N ALA A 181 11.29 -18.09 30.82
CA ALA A 181 12.31 -17.92 29.79
C ALA A 181 11.70 -17.66 28.39
N LYS A 182 10.54 -18.26 28.07
CA LYS A 182 9.81 -18.02 26.81
C LYS A 182 8.99 -16.73 26.79
N PHE A 183 8.81 -16.08 27.95
CA PHE A 183 8.13 -14.78 28.08
C PHE A 183 9.07 -13.64 28.52
N ALA A 184 10.33 -13.93 28.86
CA ALA A 184 11.35 -12.93 29.23
C ALA A 184 11.95 -12.23 28.00
N GLU A 185 11.81 -12.82 26.80
CA GLU A 185 12.05 -12.13 25.52
C GLU A 185 10.79 -11.40 24.99
N ASP A 186 9.62 -11.56 25.63
CA ASP A 186 8.34 -10.95 25.25
C ASP A 186 7.98 -9.81 26.22
N ASP A 187 8.77 -8.73 26.19
CA ASP A 187 8.70 -7.64 27.17
C ASP A 187 7.41 -6.80 27.06
N GLY A 188 6.40 -7.24 27.82
CA GLY A 188 5.41 -6.40 28.49
C GLY A 188 4.39 -5.65 27.62
N THR A 189 4.49 -5.69 26.30
CA THR A 189 3.67 -4.87 25.39
C THR A 189 2.69 -5.70 24.56
N GLY A 190 1.39 -5.51 24.82
CA GLY A 190 0.35 -6.48 24.46
C GLY A 190 0.10 -6.69 22.95
N ARG A 191 -0.02 -7.97 22.58
CA ARG A 191 0.11 -8.58 21.25
C ARG A 191 1.56 -8.63 20.78
N GLY A 192 2.14 -9.83 20.80
CA GLY A 192 3.37 -10.12 20.07
C GLY A 192 3.22 -9.73 18.60
N SER A 193 3.79 -8.59 18.22
CA SER A 193 4.02 -8.29 16.82
C SER A 193 5.10 -9.24 16.34
N VAL A 194 4.69 -10.27 15.59
CA VAL A 194 5.59 -10.95 14.66
C VAL A 194 6.28 -9.85 13.87
N VAL A 195 7.55 -9.59 14.17
CA VAL A 195 8.34 -8.54 13.52
C VAL A 195 8.29 -8.86 12.04
N LYS A 196 7.60 -8.01 11.27
CA LYS A 196 7.00 -8.36 9.98
C LYS A 196 8.08 -8.48 8.91
N GLN A 197 8.88 -9.54 8.96
CA GLN A 197 10.14 -9.67 8.23
C GLN A 197 10.00 -9.18 6.79
N TRP A 198 10.85 -8.20 6.44
CA TRP A 198 10.83 -7.52 5.16
C TRP A 198 10.99 -8.55 4.03
N LYS A 199 9.88 -8.85 3.36
CA LYS A 199 9.86 -9.76 2.21
C LYS A 199 10.52 -9.05 1.03
N ARG A 200 11.85 -9.11 0.95
CA ARG A 200 12.64 -8.64 -0.19
C ARG A 200 12.07 -9.27 -1.47
N PHE A 201 11.58 -8.42 -2.36
CA PHE A 201 11.06 -8.80 -3.67
C PHE A 201 11.88 -8.13 -4.76
N GLU A 202 12.01 -8.80 -5.90
CA GLU A 202 12.94 -8.42 -6.96
C GLU A 202 12.24 -8.58 -8.32
N SER A 203 12.37 -7.59 -9.20
CA SER A 203 11.73 -7.58 -10.53
C SER A 203 12.57 -8.31 -11.58
N PHE A 204 13.80 -7.86 -11.77
CA PHE A 204 14.75 -8.35 -12.77
C PHE A 204 16.15 -8.32 -12.14
N GLN A 205 16.95 -9.36 -12.38
CA GLN A 205 18.31 -9.47 -11.81
C GLN A 205 19.37 -8.89 -12.74
N ARG A 206 19.10 -8.91 -14.05
CA ARG A 206 20.01 -8.45 -15.10
C ARG A 206 19.24 -7.72 -16.17
N GLU A 207 19.87 -6.75 -16.83
CA GLU A 207 19.29 -5.97 -17.92
C GLU A 207 18.74 -6.85 -19.05
N ARG A 208 19.47 -7.91 -19.43
CA ARG A 208 19.05 -8.93 -20.42
C ARG A 208 17.75 -9.67 -20.07
N ASP A 209 17.29 -9.59 -18.82
CA ASP A 209 16.07 -10.26 -18.37
C ASP A 209 14.82 -9.40 -18.65
N LEU A 210 14.99 -8.13 -19.08
CA LEU A 210 13.92 -7.23 -19.49
C LEU A 210 13.33 -7.65 -20.86
N PRO A 211 12.02 -7.49 -21.10
CA PRO A 211 11.43 -7.80 -22.40
C PRO A 211 11.96 -6.88 -23.51
N ASN A 212 12.30 -7.41 -24.68
CA ASN A 212 12.81 -6.62 -25.83
C ASN A 212 11.89 -5.46 -26.25
N SER A 213 10.59 -5.53 -25.93
CA SER A 213 9.59 -4.50 -26.20
C SER A 213 9.78 -3.19 -25.40
N VAL A 214 10.62 -3.16 -24.35
CA VAL A 214 10.91 -1.93 -23.59
C VAL A 214 11.65 -0.87 -24.42
N SER A 215 12.33 -1.29 -25.49
CA SER A 215 13.02 -0.41 -26.45
C SER A 215 12.09 0.66 -27.05
N ASN A 216 10.80 0.36 -27.18
CA ASN A 216 9.79 1.27 -27.72
C ASN A 216 9.32 2.34 -26.72
N LEU A 217 9.87 2.38 -25.50
CA LEU A 217 9.50 3.30 -24.41
C LEU A 217 7.99 3.35 -24.10
N ARG A 218 7.28 2.24 -24.33
CA ARG A 218 5.88 2.04 -23.94
C ARG A 218 5.78 1.43 -22.55
N ILE A 219 4.66 1.65 -21.86
CA ILE A 219 4.38 0.99 -20.59
C ILE A 219 4.12 -0.50 -20.86
N THR A 220 4.83 -1.39 -20.19
CA THR A 220 4.69 -2.85 -20.36
C THR A 220 4.51 -3.55 -19.02
N VAL A 221 3.77 -4.66 -19.01
CA VAL A 221 3.44 -5.42 -17.79
C VAL A 221 3.94 -6.85 -17.95
N GLU A 222 4.90 -7.24 -17.13
CA GLU A 222 5.49 -8.57 -17.13
C GLU A 222 4.86 -9.41 -16.01
N ILE A 223 3.83 -10.18 -16.38
CA ILE A 223 3.01 -10.97 -15.46
C ILE A 223 3.87 -12.02 -14.73
N ASN A 224 4.84 -12.65 -15.41
CA ASN A 224 5.65 -13.73 -14.83
C ASN A 224 6.61 -13.20 -13.75
N LYS A 225 7.23 -12.03 -13.99
CA LYS A 225 8.08 -11.32 -13.03
C LYS A 225 7.30 -10.43 -12.06
N ARG A 226 5.95 -10.47 -12.10
CA ARG A 226 5.03 -9.68 -11.26
C ARG A 226 5.39 -8.19 -11.23
N SER A 227 5.81 -7.65 -12.36
CA SER A 227 6.40 -6.33 -12.45
C SER A 227 5.86 -5.55 -13.64
N PHE A 228 5.83 -4.24 -13.53
CA PHE A 228 5.42 -3.32 -14.60
C PHE A 228 6.56 -2.34 -14.85
N ILE A 229 6.77 -1.98 -16.11
CA ILE A 229 7.93 -1.21 -16.56
C ILE A 229 7.41 0.14 -17.05
N LEU A 230 7.93 1.21 -16.45
CA LEU A 230 7.52 2.58 -16.71
C LEU A 230 8.68 3.35 -17.36
N PRO A 231 8.45 4.04 -18.50
CA PRO A 231 9.47 4.86 -19.13
C PRO A 231 9.68 6.16 -18.34
N ILE A 232 10.90 6.42 -17.89
CA ILE A 232 11.28 7.64 -17.14
C ILE A 232 12.50 8.24 -17.83
N ASN A 233 12.36 9.43 -18.42
CA ASN A 233 13.43 10.19 -19.08
C ASN A 233 14.29 9.38 -20.07
N GLY A 234 13.65 8.49 -20.85
CA GLY A 234 14.32 7.62 -21.83
C GLY A 234 14.79 6.26 -21.28
N PHE A 235 14.67 6.01 -19.98
CA PHE A 235 15.03 4.74 -19.34
C PHE A 235 13.78 3.89 -19.04
N ALA A 236 13.87 2.58 -19.29
CA ALA A 236 12.82 1.63 -18.95
C ALA A 236 12.97 1.15 -17.50
N VAL A 237 12.22 1.73 -16.56
CA VAL A 237 12.37 1.48 -15.12
C VAL A 237 11.37 0.43 -14.63
N PRO A 238 11.82 -0.75 -14.15
CA PRO A 238 10.93 -1.80 -13.65
C PRO A 238 10.50 -1.56 -12.19
N PHE A 239 9.23 -1.84 -11.91
CA PHE A 239 8.63 -1.77 -10.57
C PHE A 239 7.90 -3.07 -10.23
N HIS A 240 8.20 -3.68 -9.08
CA HIS A 240 7.49 -4.86 -8.59
C HIS A 240 6.10 -4.50 -8.07
N ILE A 241 5.09 -5.34 -8.33
CA ILE A 241 3.67 -5.07 -8.00
C ILE A 241 3.40 -4.87 -6.50
N ASN A 242 4.30 -5.30 -5.61
CA ASN A 242 4.17 -5.03 -4.17
C ASN A 242 4.54 -3.59 -3.77
N THR A 243 5.33 -2.87 -4.58
CA THR A 243 5.57 -1.42 -4.37
C THR A 243 4.36 -0.55 -4.71
N LEU A 244 3.46 -1.06 -5.57
CA LEU A 244 2.30 -0.33 -6.04
C LEU A 244 1.17 -0.39 -5.00
N LYS A 245 0.58 0.76 -4.68
CA LYS A 245 -0.63 0.88 -3.86
C LYS A 245 -1.88 0.68 -4.71
N SER A 246 -2.01 1.44 -5.79
CA SER A 246 -3.08 1.31 -6.79
C SER A 246 -2.74 2.05 -8.09
N VAL A 247 -3.45 1.76 -9.17
CA VAL A 247 -3.54 2.62 -10.36
C VAL A 247 -4.90 3.30 -10.37
N VAL A 248 -4.98 4.52 -10.89
CA VAL A 248 -6.23 5.22 -11.20
C VAL A 248 -6.21 5.58 -12.69
N LYS A 249 -7.20 5.11 -13.45
CA LYS A 249 -7.49 5.63 -14.80
C LYS A 249 -8.40 6.85 -14.70
N GLN A 250 -8.11 7.87 -15.50
CA GLN A 250 -8.97 9.01 -15.76
C GLN A 250 -9.00 9.26 -17.27
N GLU A 251 -10.15 9.67 -17.82
CA GLU A 251 -10.32 9.99 -19.24
C GLU A 251 -10.59 11.50 -19.36
N GLU A 252 -9.77 12.19 -20.14
CA GLU A 252 -9.77 13.64 -20.34
C GLU A 252 -9.94 13.95 -21.83
N GLY A 253 -11.15 13.73 -22.35
CA GLY A 253 -11.48 13.90 -23.76
C GLY A 253 -10.78 12.86 -24.62
N GLU A 254 -9.87 13.31 -25.49
CA GLU A 254 -9.08 12.44 -26.38
C GLU A 254 -7.99 11.65 -25.62
N TYR A 255 -7.64 12.06 -24.41
CA TYR A 255 -6.50 11.51 -23.65
C TYR A 255 -6.94 10.58 -22.54
N THR A 256 -6.27 9.44 -22.41
CA THR A 256 -6.33 8.60 -21.20
C THR A 256 -5.12 8.88 -20.31
N VAL A 257 -5.39 9.09 -19.02
CA VAL A 257 -4.42 9.36 -17.98
C VAL A 257 -4.36 8.17 -17.00
N LEU A 258 -3.18 7.61 -16.78
CA LEU A 258 -2.92 6.60 -15.76
C LEU A 258 -2.05 7.17 -14.65
N ARG A 259 -2.60 7.25 -13.44
CA ARG A 259 -1.87 7.61 -12.23
C ARG A 259 -1.53 6.37 -11.42
N PHE A 260 -0.27 5.96 -11.46
CA PHE A 260 0.30 4.96 -10.58
C PHE A 260 0.57 5.60 -9.22
N MET A 261 0.03 5.03 -8.14
CA MET A 261 0.33 5.43 -6.76
C MET A 261 1.09 4.31 -6.07
N PHE A 262 2.23 4.62 -5.48
CA PHE A 262 3.09 3.66 -4.79
C PHE A 262 2.86 3.69 -3.27
N ILE A 263 3.39 2.69 -2.58
CA ILE A 263 3.44 2.63 -1.12
C ILE A 263 4.65 3.44 -0.66
N ALA A 264 4.40 4.45 0.17
CA ALA A 264 5.43 5.28 0.79
C ALA A 264 5.13 5.49 2.28
N PRO A 265 6.15 5.73 3.14
CA PRO A 265 5.97 6.05 4.55
C PRO A 265 4.97 7.19 4.81
N GLY A 266 4.30 7.15 5.97
CA GLY A 266 3.34 8.19 6.38
C GLY A 266 2.02 8.25 5.59
N GLN A 267 1.83 7.43 4.55
CA GLN A 267 0.65 7.47 3.68
C GLN A 267 -0.51 6.53 4.12
N ILE A 268 -0.45 6.00 5.35
CA ILE A 268 -1.50 5.18 5.97
C ILE A 268 -1.94 5.85 7.28
N THR A 269 -3.02 6.64 7.21
CA THR A 269 -3.64 7.27 8.37
C THR A 269 -4.54 6.27 9.12
N GLY A 270 -3.93 5.29 9.79
CA GLY A 270 -4.68 4.30 10.56
C GLY A 270 -3.84 3.12 11.04
N LYS A 271 -3.33 3.21 12.28
CA LYS A 271 -2.32 2.33 12.91
C LYS A 271 -0.96 2.36 12.19
N LYS A 272 0.12 2.17 12.97
CA LYS A 272 1.44 1.85 12.41
C LYS A 272 1.43 0.39 11.96
N GLU A 273 0.97 0.14 10.73
CA GLU A 273 1.64 -0.90 9.96
C GLU A 273 2.98 -0.33 9.53
N ASP A 274 3.99 -0.51 10.39
CA ASP A 274 5.38 -0.38 9.97
C ASP A 274 5.60 -1.39 8.85
N THR A 275 5.58 -0.86 7.64
CA THR A 275 6.11 -1.52 6.44
C THR A 275 7.62 -1.40 6.62
N PRO A 276 8.35 -2.49 6.95
CA PRO A 276 9.68 -2.35 7.54
C PRO A 276 10.72 -2.16 6.44
N PHE A 277 10.79 -0.94 5.94
CA PHE A 277 11.73 -0.53 4.90
C PHE A 277 13.17 -0.70 5.36
N GLU A 278 14.04 -1.09 4.42
CA GLU A 278 15.44 -1.46 4.65
C GLU A 278 16.32 -0.28 5.13
N ASP A 279 15.90 0.96 4.87
CA ASP A 279 16.50 2.20 5.39
C ASP A 279 15.39 3.22 5.76
N PRO A 280 15.32 3.70 7.03
CA PRO A 280 14.39 4.75 7.46
C PRO A 280 14.56 6.11 6.75
N ASN A 281 15.72 6.39 6.15
CA ASN A 281 16.02 7.65 5.47
C ASN A 281 15.80 7.59 3.94
N ALA A 282 15.37 6.44 3.41
CA ALA A 282 15.18 6.27 1.97
C ALA A 282 14.14 7.24 1.39
N THR A 283 14.41 7.75 0.19
CA THR A 283 13.48 8.61 -0.55
C THR A 283 12.55 7.76 -1.42
N PHE A 284 11.23 7.95 -1.27
CA PHE A 284 10.22 7.13 -1.95
C PHE A 284 9.47 7.91 -3.04
N ILE A 285 9.35 7.31 -4.23
CA ILE A 285 8.42 7.77 -5.26
C ILE A 285 6.99 7.57 -4.74
N ARG A 286 6.21 8.66 -4.62
CA ARG A 286 4.80 8.60 -4.16
C ARG A 286 3.83 8.19 -5.28
N GLY A 287 4.11 8.60 -6.51
CA GLY A 287 3.27 8.33 -7.67
C GLY A 287 3.85 8.88 -8.97
N LEU A 288 3.45 8.29 -10.08
CA LEU A 288 3.79 8.70 -11.45
C LEU A 288 2.49 8.82 -12.25
N THR A 289 2.37 9.83 -13.11
CA THR A 289 1.18 10.05 -13.94
C THR A 289 1.58 10.10 -15.40
N TYR A 290 1.04 9.19 -16.21
CA TYR A 290 1.23 9.14 -17.66
C TYR A 290 -0.04 9.56 -18.37
N ARG A 291 0.10 10.25 -19.50
CA ARG A 291 -0.99 10.71 -20.37
C ARG A 291 -0.69 10.24 -21.79
N SER A 292 -1.67 9.65 -22.47
CA SER A 292 -1.55 9.15 -23.84
C SER A 292 -2.84 9.38 -24.62
N THR A 293 -2.74 9.47 -25.94
CA THR A 293 -3.88 9.41 -26.88
C THR A 293 -4.25 7.95 -27.24
N ASP A 294 -3.35 7.00 -27.00
CA ASP A 294 -3.61 5.56 -27.18
C ASP A 294 -4.47 5.03 -26.03
N GLN A 295 -5.79 5.12 -26.21
CA GLN A 295 -6.78 4.74 -25.20
C GLN A 295 -6.85 3.22 -25.00
N GLU A 296 -6.66 2.43 -26.05
CA GLU A 296 -6.72 0.96 -26.00
C GLU A 296 -5.58 0.41 -25.14
N HIS A 297 -4.34 0.83 -25.42
CA HIS A 297 -3.17 0.45 -24.65
C HIS A 297 -3.25 0.86 -23.17
N MET A 298 -3.74 2.08 -22.89
CA MET A 298 -3.89 2.56 -21.50
C MET A 298 -4.99 1.78 -20.75
N ASN A 299 -6.06 1.36 -21.43
CA ASN A 299 -7.06 0.48 -20.86
C ASN A 299 -6.51 -0.92 -20.55
N ASP A 300 -5.75 -1.50 -21.47
CA ASP A 300 -5.13 -2.83 -21.28
C ASP A 300 -4.06 -2.84 -20.20
N VAL A 301 -3.17 -1.84 -20.16
CA VAL A 301 -2.19 -1.66 -19.07
C VAL A 301 -2.90 -1.54 -17.72
N HIS A 302 -3.96 -0.73 -17.63
CA HIS A 302 -4.74 -0.59 -16.40
C HIS A 302 -5.39 -1.90 -15.97
N LYS A 303 -5.96 -2.65 -16.91
CA LYS A 303 -6.56 -3.98 -16.68
C LYS A 303 -5.51 -4.98 -16.18
N GLN A 304 -4.41 -5.14 -16.90
CA GLN A 304 -3.32 -6.08 -16.58
C GLN A 304 -2.70 -5.79 -15.20
N VAL A 305 -2.38 -4.53 -14.88
CA VAL A 305 -1.83 -4.16 -13.57
C VAL A 305 -2.84 -4.38 -12.44
N THR A 306 -4.12 -4.07 -12.67
CA THR A 306 -5.20 -4.31 -11.68
C THR A 306 -5.41 -5.80 -11.41
N GLU A 307 -5.39 -6.62 -12.46
CA GLU A 307 -5.54 -8.06 -12.38
C GLU A 307 -4.33 -8.71 -11.69
N LEU A 308 -3.11 -8.29 -12.05
CA LEU A 308 -1.88 -8.72 -11.39
C LEU A 308 -1.86 -8.37 -9.89
N LYS A 309 -2.33 -7.17 -9.51
CA LYS A 309 -2.44 -6.77 -8.09
C LYS A 309 -3.44 -7.65 -7.34
N LYS A 310 -4.61 -7.95 -7.93
CA LYS A 310 -5.60 -8.88 -7.36
C LYS A 310 -5.05 -10.29 -7.22
N ALA A 311 -4.33 -10.79 -8.23
CA ALA A 311 -3.74 -12.12 -8.23
C ALA A 311 -2.68 -12.29 -7.12
N VAL A 312 -1.84 -11.27 -6.89
CA VAL A 312 -0.86 -11.32 -5.80
C VAL A 312 -1.52 -11.18 -4.43
N LEU A 313 -2.47 -10.24 -4.24
CA LEU A 313 -3.20 -10.11 -2.98
C LEU A 313 -3.96 -11.40 -2.62
N LYS A 314 -4.56 -12.07 -3.60
CA LYS A 314 -5.15 -13.40 -3.39
C LYS A 314 -4.07 -14.40 -2.98
N ARG A 315 -2.95 -14.50 -3.71
CA ARG A 315 -1.88 -15.47 -3.42
C ARG A 315 -1.25 -15.27 -2.04
N GLU A 316 -1.07 -14.02 -1.61
CA GLU A 316 -0.55 -13.68 -0.27
C GLU A 316 -1.57 -14.05 0.82
N LYS A 317 -2.87 -13.85 0.56
CA LYS A 317 -3.94 -14.35 1.44
C LYS A 317 -3.96 -15.88 1.51
N ASP A 318 -4.03 -16.56 0.36
CA ASP A 318 -4.02 -18.02 0.24
C ASP A 318 -2.77 -18.65 0.90
N GLN A 319 -1.63 -17.93 0.93
CA GLN A 319 -0.42 -18.35 1.62
C GLN A 319 -0.46 -18.05 3.13
N ALA A 320 -1.06 -16.95 3.56
CA ALA A 320 -1.26 -16.65 4.98
C ALA A 320 -2.21 -17.66 5.64
N GLU A 321 -3.36 -17.95 5.01
CA GLU A 321 -4.31 -18.98 5.48
C GLU A 321 -3.63 -20.35 5.57
N LYS A 322 -2.74 -20.71 4.63
CA LYS A 322 -1.94 -21.95 4.70
C LYS A 322 -0.85 -21.96 5.76
N ALA A 323 -0.26 -20.81 6.10
CA ALA A 323 0.71 -20.70 7.18
C ALA A 323 0.06 -20.66 8.58
N GLU A 324 -1.24 -20.35 8.64
CA GLU A 324 -2.06 -20.45 9.86
C GLU A 324 -2.59 -21.89 10.09
N VAL A 325 -2.51 -22.78 9.10
CA VAL A 325 -2.75 -24.22 9.30
C VAL A 325 -1.61 -24.79 10.16
N VAL A 326 -1.91 -25.01 11.44
CA VAL A 326 -1.08 -25.82 12.32
C VAL A 326 -1.23 -27.28 11.92
N ASP A 327 -0.17 -27.86 11.33
CA ASP A 327 -0.09 -29.30 11.08
C ASP A 327 -0.28 -30.07 12.39
N GLN A 328 -1.22 -31.03 12.40
CA GLN A 328 -1.51 -31.88 13.56
C GLN A 328 -0.98 -33.30 13.33
N ASP A 329 -0.54 -33.94 14.41
CA ASP A 329 -0.15 -35.35 14.39
C ASP A 329 -1.25 -36.24 13.79
N GLN A 330 -0.85 -37.22 12.97
CA GLN A 330 -1.80 -38.17 12.41
C GLN A 330 -2.47 -39.00 13.52
N LEU A 331 -3.78 -39.20 13.37
CA LEU A 331 -4.59 -39.92 14.35
C LEU A 331 -4.32 -41.43 14.28
N ILE A 332 -3.91 -42.02 15.39
CA ILE A 332 -3.59 -43.44 15.52
C ILE A 332 -4.88 -44.22 15.76
N GLU A 333 -5.37 -44.86 14.70
CA GLU A 333 -6.60 -45.64 14.72
C GLU A 333 -6.52 -46.84 15.66
N PHE A 334 -7.60 -47.10 16.40
CA PHE A 334 -7.68 -48.22 17.33
C PHE A 334 -8.05 -49.51 16.58
N ARG A 335 -7.04 -50.27 16.13
CA ARG A 335 -7.22 -51.42 15.22
C ARG A 335 -7.58 -52.75 15.89
N SER A 336 -7.42 -52.90 17.21
CA SER A 336 -7.54 -54.21 17.89
C SER A 336 -8.93 -54.53 18.45
N LYS A 337 -9.84 -53.55 18.52
CA LYS A 337 -11.26 -53.71 18.91
C LYS A 337 -12.11 -52.72 18.11
N ARG A 338 -13.42 -52.94 18.03
CA ARG A 338 -14.36 -51.96 17.43
C ARG A 338 -14.25 -50.62 18.19
N PRO A 339 -14.07 -49.47 17.51
CA PRO A 339 -14.04 -48.16 18.16
C PRO A 339 -15.34 -47.88 18.94
N VAL A 340 -15.20 -47.19 20.08
CA VAL A 340 -16.37 -46.60 20.75
C VAL A 340 -16.79 -45.38 19.93
N LYS A 341 -18.04 -45.36 19.48
CA LYS A 341 -18.59 -44.28 18.66
C LYS A 341 -19.91 -43.73 19.20
N MET A 342 -20.10 -42.43 19.04
CA MET A 342 -21.33 -41.70 19.33
C MET A 342 -21.94 -41.20 18.03
N LEU A 343 -23.23 -41.46 17.82
CA LEU A 343 -23.95 -41.19 16.56
C LEU A 343 -24.61 -39.79 16.58
N ASP A 344 -25.01 -39.32 15.40
CA ASP A 344 -25.80 -38.10 15.17
C ASP A 344 -25.23 -36.81 15.79
N ILE A 345 -23.91 -36.66 15.71
CA ILE A 345 -23.21 -35.43 16.10
C ILE A 345 -23.13 -34.48 14.91
N SER A 346 -23.26 -33.18 15.17
CA SER A 346 -23.01 -32.13 14.17
C SER A 346 -21.91 -31.16 14.63
N VAL A 347 -20.88 -31.00 13.79
CA VAL A 347 -19.70 -30.17 14.10
C VAL A 347 -19.98 -28.69 13.82
N ARG A 348 -19.34 -27.82 14.60
CA ARG A 348 -19.24 -26.37 14.33
C ARG A 348 -17.79 -25.91 14.51
N PRO A 349 -17.24 -25.06 13.61
CA PRO A 349 -17.82 -24.62 12.34
C PRO A 349 -18.08 -25.80 11.37
N SER A 350 -19.04 -25.62 10.46
CA SER A 350 -19.44 -26.64 9.47
C SER A 350 -18.63 -26.51 8.18
N PHE A 351 -18.21 -27.66 7.61
CA PHE A 351 -17.39 -27.72 6.38
C PHE A 351 -17.93 -26.92 5.19
N ASP A 352 -19.26 -26.94 5.02
CA ASP A 352 -19.97 -26.55 3.78
C ASP A 352 -21.12 -25.57 4.10
N GLY A 353 -20.97 -24.81 5.22
CA GLY A 353 -21.98 -23.94 5.83
C GLY A 353 -23.19 -24.66 6.45
N LYS A 354 -23.74 -25.66 5.74
CA LYS A 354 -24.87 -26.49 6.19
C LYS A 354 -24.47 -27.39 7.37
N ARG A 355 -25.40 -27.62 8.30
CA ARG A 355 -25.20 -28.65 9.34
C ARG A 355 -25.17 -30.03 8.67
N GLN A 356 -24.24 -30.86 9.10
CA GLN A 356 -24.11 -32.26 8.66
C GLN A 356 -24.06 -33.13 9.91
N ALA A 357 -24.81 -34.24 9.89
CA ALA A 357 -24.71 -35.29 10.89
C ALA A 357 -23.52 -36.21 10.58
N GLY A 358 -23.05 -36.91 11.59
CA GLY A 358 -21.95 -37.86 11.51
C GLY A 358 -21.66 -38.49 12.86
N ASP A 359 -20.71 -39.41 12.85
CA ASP A 359 -20.31 -40.16 14.04
C ASP A 359 -19.01 -39.56 14.61
N VAL A 360 -18.84 -39.58 15.93
CA VAL A 360 -17.56 -39.35 16.59
C VAL A 360 -17.03 -40.64 17.19
N GLU A 361 -15.83 -41.02 16.77
CA GLU A 361 -15.08 -42.21 17.22
C GLU A 361 -13.93 -41.82 18.15
N ILE A 362 -13.66 -42.68 19.14
CA ILE A 362 -12.53 -42.53 20.07
C ILE A 362 -11.33 -43.36 19.57
N HIS A 363 -10.16 -42.73 19.49
CA HIS A 363 -8.91 -43.32 19.00
C HIS A 363 -7.76 -43.13 20.00
N GLN A 364 -6.58 -43.71 19.74
CA GLN A 364 -5.54 -43.85 20.77
C GLN A 364 -4.94 -42.50 21.23
N ASN A 365 -4.78 -41.55 20.30
CA ASN A 365 -4.20 -40.23 20.56
C ASN A 365 -5.20 -39.07 20.36
N GLY A 366 -6.51 -39.34 20.21
CA GLY A 366 -7.50 -38.29 19.97
C GLY A 366 -8.90 -38.78 19.61
N LEU A 367 -9.69 -37.88 19.02
CA LEU A 367 -11.05 -38.13 18.53
C LEU A 367 -11.10 -38.00 17.00
N ARG A 368 -12.03 -38.72 16.35
CA ARG A 368 -12.37 -38.55 14.93
C ARG A 368 -13.85 -38.26 14.77
N TYR A 369 -14.20 -37.15 14.15
CA TYR A 369 -15.51 -36.98 13.51
C TYR A 369 -15.46 -37.50 12.07
N GLN A 370 -16.52 -38.19 11.67
CA GLN A 370 -16.73 -38.69 10.31
C GLN A 370 -18.18 -38.39 9.88
N SER A 371 -18.37 -37.57 8.83
CA SER A 371 -19.73 -37.32 8.32
C SER A 371 -20.33 -38.58 7.70
N SER A 372 -21.63 -38.79 7.93
CA SER A 372 -22.41 -39.88 7.33
C SER A 372 -22.77 -39.62 5.85
N LEU A 373 -22.65 -38.38 5.38
CA LEU A 373 -23.04 -37.96 4.02
C LEU A 373 -21.87 -37.92 3.02
N LYS A 374 -20.63 -37.77 3.50
CA LYS A 374 -19.41 -37.66 2.67
C LYS A 374 -18.23 -38.28 3.42
N SER A 375 -17.58 -39.27 2.81
CA SER A 375 -16.35 -39.92 3.32
C SER A 375 -15.24 -38.91 3.66
N ASP A 376 -15.12 -37.87 2.84
CA ASP A 376 -13.98 -36.96 2.87
C ASP A 376 -14.13 -35.89 3.95
N HIS A 377 -15.36 -35.70 4.47
CA HIS A 377 -15.69 -34.79 5.55
C HIS A 377 -15.37 -35.42 6.92
N ARG A 378 -14.07 -35.59 7.17
CA ARG A 378 -13.49 -36.13 8.40
C ARG A 378 -12.63 -35.10 9.12
N ILE A 379 -12.69 -35.07 10.44
CA ILE A 379 -11.84 -34.26 11.31
C ILE A 379 -11.22 -35.18 12.35
N GLY A 380 -9.89 -35.22 12.43
CA GLY A 380 -9.18 -35.72 13.62
C GLY A 380 -8.83 -34.56 14.54
N THR A 381 -8.88 -34.76 15.85
CA THR A 381 -8.31 -33.84 16.84
C THR A 381 -7.50 -34.63 17.86
N SER A 382 -6.21 -34.32 18.00
CA SER A 382 -5.35 -34.99 18.97
C SER A 382 -5.64 -34.51 20.40
N TYR A 383 -5.46 -35.37 21.40
CA TYR A 383 -5.57 -34.98 22.81
C TYR A 383 -4.53 -33.92 23.22
N SER A 384 -3.40 -33.81 22.50
CA SER A 384 -2.40 -32.75 22.69
C SER A 384 -2.84 -31.39 22.15
N SER A 385 -3.74 -31.35 21.16
CA SER A 385 -4.30 -30.09 20.62
C SER A 385 -5.38 -29.47 21.52
N SER A 386 -6.16 -30.30 22.21
CA SER A 386 -7.35 -29.88 22.99
C SER A 386 -7.00 -29.31 24.37
N ARG A 387 -6.79 -27.99 24.45
CA ARG A 387 -6.51 -27.30 25.74
C ARG A 387 -7.67 -27.27 26.74
N PHE A 388 -8.92 -27.25 26.26
CA PHE A 388 -10.12 -27.22 27.10
C PHE A 388 -11.25 -28.04 26.46
N ASN A 389 -11.70 -29.08 27.17
CA ASN A 389 -12.90 -29.85 26.82
C ASN A 389 -14.02 -29.52 27.83
N GLY A 390 -15.04 -28.78 27.40
CA GLY A 390 -16.18 -28.41 28.23
C GLY A 390 -17.49 -29.03 27.70
N PHE A 391 -18.23 -29.73 28.56
CA PHE A 391 -19.55 -30.22 28.24
C PHE A 391 -20.62 -29.27 28.79
N VAL A 392 -21.40 -28.64 27.91
CA VAL A 392 -22.50 -27.75 28.29
C VAL A 392 -23.81 -28.45 27.93
N GLY A 393 -24.41 -29.13 28.91
CA GLY A 393 -25.75 -29.67 28.77
C GLY A 393 -26.79 -28.56 28.78
N SER A 394 -27.67 -28.51 27.79
CA SER A 394 -28.95 -27.84 27.93
C SER A 394 -29.81 -28.59 28.96
N LYS A 395 -30.50 -27.84 29.82
CA LYS A 395 -31.65 -28.37 30.57
C LYS A 395 -32.88 -28.46 29.65
#